data_AF-A0A7J7JKU1-F1
#
_entry.id   AF-A0A7J7JKU1-F1
#
_cell.length_a   1.000
_cell.length_b   1.000
_cell.length_c   1.000
_cell.angle_alpha   90.00
_cell.angle_beta   90.00
_cell.angle_gamma   90.00
#
_symmetry.space_group_name_H-M   'P 1'
#
loop_
_entity.id
_entity.type
_entity.pdbx_description
1 polymer ?
#
loop_
_entity_poly.entity_id
_entity_poly.type
_entity_poly.pdbx_seq_one_letter_code
_entity_poly.pdbx_strand_id
1 'polypeptide(L)'
;MSKFPPGTTFTANNETEGFMCIEMKTQRPWTYQTDLFGVLGTVYTLLFQNYMLVTYNGQLWQPAKFNLHRIYKSRLWAEMFTELLNIESCDRIPSVCDWREKFEAEFSVKEYSKEYKRINNMMK
;
A
#
# COMPACT_ATOMS: atom_id res chain seq x y z
N MET A 1 -2.28 -3.54 -21.73
CA MET A 1 -2.17 -4.92 -22.25
C MET A 1 -2.86 -5.83 -21.24
N SER A 2 -3.78 -6.70 -21.67
CA SER A 2 -4.28 -7.80 -20.83
C SER A 2 -3.96 -9.12 -21.53
N LYS A 3 -3.31 -10.05 -20.83
CA LYS A 3 -3.03 -11.42 -21.31
C LYS A 3 -4.18 -12.39 -21.02
N PHE A 4 -5.19 -11.94 -20.27
CA PHE A 4 -6.33 -12.74 -19.86
C PHE A 4 -7.64 -12.14 -20.39
N PRO A 5 -8.70 -12.95 -20.52
CA PRO A 5 -10.03 -12.44 -20.83
C PRO A 5 -10.50 -11.38 -19.83
N PRO A 6 -11.34 -10.42 -20.27
CA PRO A 6 -11.97 -9.46 -19.36
C PRO A 6 -12.70 -10.17 -18.21
N GLY A 7 -12.58 -9.64 -16.98
CA GLY A 7 -13.21 -10.23 -15.79
C GLY A 7 -12.48 -11.42 -15.17
N THR A 8 -11.27 -11.75 -15.64
CA THR A 8 -10.46 -12.81 -15.03
C THR A 8 -10.03 -12.41 -13.62
N THR A 9 -10.30 -13.29 -12.65
CA THR A 9 -9.84 -13.17 -11.25
C THR A 9 -9.09 -14.42 -10.82
N PHE A 10 -8.25 -14.29 -9.79
CA PHE A 10 -7.47 -15.38 -9.22
C PHE A 10 -7.91 -15.70 -7.79
N THR A 11 -7.73 -16.95 -7.37
CA THR A 11 -8.02 -17.43 -6.00
C THR A 11 -6.85 -18.21 -5.40
N ALA A 12 -5.69 -18.20 -6.07
CA ALA A 12 -4.49 -18.84 -5.57
C ALA A 12 -3.95 -18.10 -4.34
N ASN A 13 -3.36 -18.85 -3.42
CA ASN A 13 -2.68 -18.30 -2.24
C ASN A 13 -1.17 -18.32 -2.47
N ASN A 14 -0.48 -17.35 -1.86
CA ASN A 14 0.98 -17.40 -1.74
C ASN A 14 1.34 -18.34 -0.57
N GLU A 15 2.34 -19.20 -0.75
CA GLU A 15 2.80 -20.10 0.30
C GLU A 15 3.45 -19.35 1.48
N THR A 16 3.90 -18.11 1.26
CA THR A 16 4.52 -17.28 2.29
C THR A 16 3.52 -16.31 2.91
N GLU A 17 3.22 -16.48 4.19
CA GLU A 17 2.15 -15.75 4.91
C GLU A 17 2.30 -14.22 4.90
N GLY A 18 3.54 -13.72 4.92
CA GLY A 18 3.85 -12.29 4.89
C GLY A 18 3.55 -11.61 3.56
N PHE A 19 3.35 -12.38 2.49
CA PHE A 19 3.04 -11.88 1.16
C PHE A 19 1.61 -12.17 0.72
N MET A 20 0.78 -12.71 1.61
CA MET A 20 -0.64 -12.90 1.33
C MET A 20 -1.40 -11.57 1.50
N CYS A 21 -2.01 -11.08 0.42
CA CYS A 21 -2.91 -9.93 0.49
C CYS A 21 -4.20 -10.27 1.26
N ILE A 22 -5.03 -9.27 1.55
CA ILE A 22 -6.24 -9.44 2.35
C ILE A 22 -7.21 -10.43 1.69
N GLU A 23 -7.35 -10.38 0.37
CA GLU A 23 -8.19 -11.28 -0.39
C GLU A 23 -7.72 -12.74 -0.27
N MET A 24 -6.42 -13.01 -0.40
CA MET A 24 -5.84 -14.35 -0.17
C MET A 24 -6.13 -14.83 1.27
N LYS A 25 -5.89 -13.98 2.28
CA LYS A 25 -6.16 -14.31 3.69
C LYS A 25 -7.63 -14.60 3.97
N THR A 26 -8.54 -13.97 3.23
CA THR A 26 -9.99 -14.11 3.39
C THR A 26 -10.63 -15.05 2.36
N GLN A 27 -9.84 -15.77 1.56
CA GLN A 27 -10.30 -16.65 0.49
C GLN A 27 -11.25 -15.96 -0.52
N ARG A 28 -11.00 -14.66 -0.78
CA ARG A 28 -11.71 -13.86 -1.79
C ARG A 28 -10.93 -13.83 -3.11
N PRO A 29 -11.61 -13.66 -4.25
CA PRO A 29 -10.94 -13.47 -5.53
C PRO A 29 -10.14 -12.16 -5.55
N TRP A 30 -9.00 -12.17 -6.23
CA TRP A 30 -8.10 -11.03 -6.37
C TRP A 30 -7.57 -10.88 -7.80
N THR A 31 -7.14 -9.66 -8.13
CA THR A 31 -6.44 -9.29 -9.36
C THR A 31 -5.26 -8.38 -9.01
N TYR A 32 -5.40 -7.06 -9.11
CA TYR A 32 -4.32 -6.10 -8.83
C TYR A 32 -4.13 -5.80 -7.34
N GLN A 33 -5.03 -6.26 -6.47
CA GLN A 33 -4.94 -6.07 -5.02
C GLN A 33 -3.63 -6.66 -4.45
N THR A 34 -3.09 -7.73 -5.06
CA THR A 34 -1.82 -8.32 -4.63
C THR A 34 -0.65 -7.36 -4.79
N ASP A 35 -0.58 -6.62 -5.91
CA ASP A 35 0.46 -5.64 -6.17
C ASP A 35 0.33 -4.43 -5.23
N LEU A 36 -0.90 -3.97 -4.99
CA LEU A 36 -1.18 -2.87 -4.06
C LEU A 36 -0.77 -3.23 -2.62
N PHE A 37 -1.05 -4.47 -2.19
CA PHE A 37 -0.57 -4.97 -0.92
C PHE A 37 0.96 -5.01 -0.84
N GLY A 38 1.64 -5.41 -1.93
CA GLY A 38 3.10 -5.36 -2.03
C GLY A 38 3.68 -3.96 -1.92
N VAL A 39 3.04 -2.97 -2.55
CA VAL A 39 3.41 -1.54 -2.42
C VAL A 39 3.26 -1.09 -0.97
N LEU A 40 2.15 -1.40 -0.32
CA LEU A 40 1.94 -1.08 1.10
C LEU A 40 2.98 -1.74 2.00
N GLY A 41 3.30 -3.02 1.76
CA GLY A 41 4.34 -3.74 2.48
C GLY A 41 5.70 -3.04 2.36
N THR A 42 6.05 -2.61 1.15
CA THR A 42 7.30 -1.87 0.88
C THR A 42 7.32 -0.52 1.60
N VAL A 43 6.26 0.27 1.46
CA VAL A 43 6.12 1.57 2.15
C VAL A 43 6.22 1.38 3.67
N TYR A 44 5.54 0.38 4.22
CA TYR A 44 5.59 0.09 5.65
C TYR A 44 7.02 -0.23 6.10
N THR A 45 7.76 -1.04 5.34
CA THR A 45 9.16 -1.33 5.64
C THR A 45 10.04 -0.08 5.59
N LEU A 46 9.80 0.85 4.65
CA LEU A 46 10.53 2.12 4.60
C LEU A 46 10.22 3.03 5.80
N LEU A 47 8.97 3.05 6.28
CA LEU A 47 8.55 3.89 7.40
C LEU A 47 8.94 3.33 8.77
N PHE A 48 8.86 2.01 8.94
CA PHE A 48 8.96 1.35 10.26
C PHE A 48 10.14 0.38 10.39
N GLN A 49 10.92 0.16 9.31
CA GLN A 49 12.07 -0.74 9.28
C GLN A 49 11.71 -2.18 9.71
N ASN A 50 10.48 -2.60 9.41
CA ASN A 50 9.97 -3.91 9.75
C ASN A 50 9.02 -4.40 8.65
N TYR A 51 8.73 -5.70 8.62
CA TYR A 51 7.74 -6.24 7.71
C TYR A 51 6.32 -5.88 8.15
N MET A 52 5.46 -5.60 7.18
CA MET A 52 4.07 -5.33 7.43
C MET A 52 3.34 -6.61 7.84
N LEU A 53 2.85 -6.63 9.08
CA LEU A 53 1.84 -7.58 9.51
C LEU A 53 0.50 -6.87 9.53
N VAL A 54 -0.58 -7.56 9.21
CA VAL A 54 -1.93 -7.01 9.19
C VAL A 54 -2.81 -7.70 10.22
N THR A 55 -3.75 -6.96 10.78
CA THR A 55 -4.75 -7.44 11.73
C THR A 55 -6.12 -6.88 11.38
N TYR A 56 -7.16 -7.62 11.73
CA TYR A 56 -8.54 -7.19 11.57
C TYR A 56 -9.07 -6.68 12.90
N ASN A 57 -9.56 -5.44 12.93
CA ASN A 57 -10.05 -4.81 14.16
C ASN A 57 -11.55 -5.01 14.43
N GLY A 58 -12.22 -5.86 13.65
CA GLY A 58 -13.68 -6.04 13.69
C GLY A 58 -14.43 -5.25 12.61
N GLN A 59 -13.79 -4.24 12.01
CA GLN A 59 -14.37 -3.42 10.94
C GLN A 59 -13.48 -3.34 9.69
N LEU A 60 -12.18 -3.11 9.88
CA LEU A 60 -11.21 -2.88 8.81
C LEU A 60 -9.91 -3.63 9.08
N TRP A 61 -9.22 -3.98 8.00
CA TRP A 61 -7.84 -4.44 8.02
C TRP A 61 -6.89 -3.26 8.18
N GLN A 62 -5.92 -3.40 9.08
CA GLN A 62 -4.91 -2.39 9.36
C GLN A 62 -3.56 -3.03 9.70
N PRO A 63 -2.43 -2.30 9.57
CA PRO A 63 -1.15 -2.83 10.01
C PRO A 63 -1.15 -3.07 11.52
N ALA A 64 -0.60 -4.20 11.97
CA ALA A 64 -0.65 -4.64 13.37
C ALA A 64 0.12 -3.71 14.33
N LYS A 65 1.16 -3.04 13.85
CA LYS A 65 1.97 -2.06 14.61
C LYS A 65 1.99 -0.71 13.90
N PHE A 66 0.85 -0.03 13.85
CA PHE A 66 0.68 1.20 13.07
C PHE A 66 0.76 2.48 13.91
N ASN A 67 1.91 2.75 14.53
CA ASN A 67 2.11 3.98 15.30
C ASN A 67 2.62 5.13 14.43
N LEU A 68 1.70 5.96 13.95
CA LEU A 68 2.01 7.09 13.08
C LEU A 68 2.35 8.40 13.82
N HIS A 69 2.40 8.42 15.16
CA HIS A 69 2.56 9.68 15.93
C HIS A 69 3.80 10.50 15.53
N ARG A 70 4.88 9.84 15.13
CA ARG A 70 6.14 10.49 14.72
C ARG A 70 6.38 10.46 13.21
N ILE A 71 5.42 9.94 12.45
CA ILE A 71 5.51 9.87 11.00
C ILE A 71 4.99 11.18 10.42
N TYR A 72 5.82 11.82 9.61
CA TYR A 72 5.45 13.04 8.90
C TYR A 72 4.25 12.77 7.97
N LYS A 73 3.26 13.68 7.97
CA LYS A 73 1.98 13.51 7.24
C LYS A 73 1.27 12.20 7.58
N SER A 74 1.30 11.81 8.86
CA SER A 74 0.64 10.62 9.42
C SER A 74 -0.77 10.38 8.86
N ARG A 75 -1.59 11.43 8.75
CA ARG A 75 -2.95 11.36 8.20
C ARG A 75 -2.97 10.83 6.76
N LEU A 76 -2.11 11.33 5.88
CA LEU A 76 -2.05 10.90 4.48
C LEU A 76 -1.68 9.41 4.37
N TRP A 77 -0.70 8.98 5.17
CA TRP A 77 -0.35 7.56 5.25
C TRP A 77 -1.52 6.72 5.77
N ALA A 78 -2.17 7.15 6.86
CA ALA A 78 -3.32 6.43 7.41
C ALA A 78 -4.42 6.24 6.36
N GLU A 79 -4.79 7.30 5.64
CA GLU A 79 -5.79 7.24 4.59
C GLU A 79 -5.40 6.25 3.49
N MET A 80 -4.14 6.25 3.03
CA MET A 80 -3.65 5.32 2.00
C MET A 80 -3.69 3.86 2.46
N PHE A 81 -3.17 3.57 3.66
CA PHE A 81 -3.18 2.21 4.20
C PHE A 81 -4.63 1.71 4.40
N THR A 82 -5.53 2.57 4.88
CA THR A 82 -6.94 2.19 5.05
C THR A 82 -7.60 1.89 3.72
N GLU A 83 -7.46 2.73 2.70
CA GLU A 83 -8.12 2.49 1.40
C GLU A 83 -7.54 1.26 0.69
N LEU A 84 -6.21 1.18 0.57
CA LEU A 84 -5.57 0.14 -0.23
C LEU A 84 -5.56 -1.24 0.44
N LEU A 85 -5.71 -1.35 1.77
CA LEU A 85 -5.93 -2.64 2.45
C LEU A 85 -7.38 -3.12 2.40
N ASN A 86 -8.34 -2.21 2.19
CA ASN A 86 -9.77 -2.51 2.34
C ASN A 86 -10.52 -2.31 1.02
N ILE A 87 -9.96 -2.84 -0.07
CA ILE A 87 -10.57 -2.79 -1.40
C ILE A 87 -11.81 -3.67 -1.42
N GLU A 88 -12.93 -3.09 -1.85
CA GLU A 88 -14.25 -3.74 -1.82
C GLU A 88 -14.32 -4.95 -2.77
N SER A 89 -13.86 -4.78 -4.02
CA SER A 89 -13.96 -5.80 -5.07
C SER A 89 -12.92 -5.60 -6.19
N CYS A 90 -12.77 -6.59 -7.06
CA CYS A 90 -11.87 -6.50 -8.23
C CYS A 90 -12.28 -5.43 -9.25
N ASP A 91 -13.55 -5.00 -9.24
CA ASP A 91 -14.06 -3.98 -10.17
C ASP A 91 -13.91 -2.55 -9.60
N ARG A 92 -13.58 -2.42 -8.31
CA ARG A 92 -13.49 -1.14 -7.59
C ARG A 92 -12.09 -0.92 -7.03
N ILE A 93 -11.09 -1.02 -7.90
CA ILE A 93 -9.70 -0.79 -7.52
C ILE A 93 -9.43 0.72 -7.46
N PRO A 94 -8.90 1.23 -6.33
CA PRO A 94 -8.52 2.64 -6.21
C PRO A 94 -7.48 3.05 -7.26
N SER A 95 -7.58 4.29 -7.75
CA SER A 95 -6.62 4.84 -8.69
C SER A 95 -5.28 5.12 -8.02
N VAL A 96 -4.23 4.43 -8.46
CA VAL A 96 -2.86 4.68 -8.01
C VAL A 96 -2.35 6.04 -8.50
N CYS A 97 -2.90 6.56 -9.59
CA CYS A 97 -2.55 7.89 -10.09
C CYS A 97 -3.03 8.98 -9.13
N ASP A 98 -4.27 8.86 -8.64
CA ASP A 98 -4.85 9.82 -7.69
C ASP A 98 -4.04 9.84 -6.39
N TRP A 99 -3.61 8.66 -5.92
CA TRP A 99 -2.71 8.56 -4.78
C TRP A 99 -1.36 9.23 -5.05
N ARG A 100 -0.73 8.97 -6.20
CA ARG A 100 0.52 9.65 -6.57
C ARG A 100 0.36 11.16 -6.57
N GLU A 101 -0.67 11.69 -7.22
CA GLU A 101 -0.93 13.13 -7.29
C GLU A 101 -1.17 13.72 -5.90
N LYS A 102 -1.92 13.03 -5.04
CA LYS A 102 -2.15 13.45 -3.66
C LYS A 102 -0.86 13.50 -2.84
N PHE A 103 0.02 12.51 -3.00
CA PHE A 103 1.36 12.53 -2.39
C PHE A 103 2.22 13.66 -2.96
N GLU A 104 2.26 13.86 -4.27
CA GLU A 104 3.04 14.95 -4.89
C GLU A 104 2.58 16.34 -4.45
N ALA A 105 1.26 16.53 -4.27
CA ALA A 105 0.69 17.78 -3.76
C ALA A 105 1.06 18.02 -2.28
N GLU A 106 0.99 16.99 -1.44
CA GLU A 106 1.30 17.09 -0.01
C GLU A 106 2.80 17.19 0.29
N PHE A 107 3.64 16.63 -0.59
CA PHE A 107 5.11 16.63 -0.50
C PHE A 107 5.74 17.63 -1.49
N SER A 108 5.34 18.91 -1.38
CA SER A 108 5.73 19.94 -2.35
C SER A 108 7.24 19.93 -2.66
N VAL A 109 7.59 19.96 -3.94
CA VAL A 109 9.00 19.93 -4.40
C VAL A 109 9.83 21.05 -3.77
N LYS A 110 9.22 22.18 -3.36
CA LYS A 110 9.94 23.29 -2.71
C LYS A 110 10.41 22.97 -1.29
N GLU A 111 9.61 22.26 -0.49
CA GLU A 111 9.99 21.85 0.87
C GLU A 111 11.11 20.80 0.85
N TYR A 112 11.08 19.89 -0.11
CA TYR A 112 12.01 18.74 -0.16
C TYR A 112 13.16 18.90 -1.13
N SER A 113 13.14 19.85 -2.06
CA SER A 113 14.16 19.98 -3.12
C SER A 113 15.59 19.97 -2.60
N LYS A 114 15.87 20.59 -1.44
CA LYS A 114 17.22 20.55 -0.84
C LYS A 114 17.56 19.18 -0.24
N GLU A 115 16.70 18.62 0.60
CA GLU A 115 16.96 17.34 1.28
C GLU A 115 16.90 16.15 0.31
N TYR A 116 15.99 16.18 -0.66
CA TYR A 116 15.90 15.23 -1.77
C TYR A 116 17.19 15.22 -2.59
N LYS A 117 17.71 16.40 -2.99
CA LYS A 117 18.99 16.49 -3.70
C LYS A 117 20.13 15.95 -2.84
N ARG A 118 20.12 16.21 -1.53
CA ARG A 118 21.12 15.68 -0.60
C ARG A 118 21.09 14.16 -0.51
N ILE A 119 19.91 13.57 -0.24
CA ILE A 119 19.73 12.11 -0.14
C ILE A 119 20.08 11.45 -1.48
N ASN A 120 19.61 11.98 -2.60
CA ASN A 120 19.89 11.43 -3.93
C ASN A 120 21.39 11.48 -4.29
N ASN A 121 22.12 12.49 -3.79
CA ASN A 121 23.58 12.55 -3.94
C ASN A 121 24.32 11.57 -3.00
N MET A 122 23.74 11.19 -1.85
CA MET A 122 24.31 10.19 -0.94
C MET A 122 24.11 8.74 -1.43
N MET A 123 23.09 8.50 -2.27
CA MET A 123 22.77 7.17 -2.80
C MET A 123 23.50 6.84 -4.12
N LYS A 124 24.33 7.76 -4.64
CA LYS A 124 25.19 7.57 -5.81
C LYS A 124 26.62 7.30 -5.37
#